data_AF-A0AA40IRG9-F1
#
_entry.id   AF-A0AA40IRG9-F1
#
_cell.length_a   1.000
_cell.length_b   1.000
_cell.length_c   1.000
_cell.angle_alpha   90.00
_cell.angle_beta   90.00
_cell.angle_gamma   90.00
#
_symmetry.space_group_name_H-M   'P 1'
#
loop_
_entity.id
_entity.type
_entity.pdbx_description
1 polymer ?
#
loop_
_entity_poly.entity_id
_entity_poly.type
_entity_poly.pdbx_seq_one_letter_code
_entity_poly.pdbx_strand_id
1 'polypeptide(L)'
;MFKFLKKVFNNNIKNNIKTYEYAFDTTNIPENFDLKYEFKNARVNGVQYSKPDKTKLKHDVVDLVFEKNKFDKYAVKVIQNGIKLGYLARYEHPKILTHIFHKEKGLVIAKLKRINIKTMNIDIFFYDNKNKIYNNVETKLTKTTKKDEFGISRQQSLEYVQDGDKLTVSYNFKTETYEVLTEFKESVGELTKSLSKKLYNLNIPDSDIFCCITNKSDKEDSKIYTADLIVSYIIRNQH
;
A
#
# COMPACT_ATOMS: atom_id res chain seq x y z
N MET A 1 -27.67 -30.71 43.21
CA MET A 1 -27.49 -29.26 43.49
C MET A 1 -26.01 -28.95 43.27
N PHE A 2 -25.68 -28.26 42.17
CA PHE A 2 -24.33 -28.08 41.64
C PHE A 2 -23.48 -27.12 42.49
N LYS A 3 -22.36 -27.61 43.02
CA LYS A 3 -21.15 -26.84 43.33
C LYS A 3 -19.98 -27.81 43.32
N PHE A 4 -19.14 -27.79 42.29
CA PHE A 4 -17.69 -28.04 42.34
C PHE A 4 -17.18 -28.16 40.90
N LEU A 5 -16.54 -27.09 40.40
CA LEU A 5 -15.55 -27.12 39.33
C LEU A 5 -14.84 -25.75 39.33
N LYS A 6 -13.95 -25.57 40.31
CA LYS A 6 -12.89 -24.56 40.28
C LYS A 6 -11.58 -25.32 40.46
N LYS A 7 -10.61 -25.00 39.59
CA LYS A 7 -9.27 -25.62 39.42
C LYS A 7 -9.27 -26.94 38.67
N VAL A 8 -9.00 -26.88 37.37
CA VAL A 8 -7.69 -27.21 36.80
C VAL A 8 -7.62 -26.43 35.50
N PHE A 9 -6.81 -25.37 35.43
CA PHE A 9 -6.09 -24.94 34.22
C PHE A 9 -5.17 -23.79 34.65
N ASN A 10 -4.16 -24.17 35.44
CA ASN A 10 -2.95 -23.40 35.55
C ASN A 10 -1.87 -24.29 34.92
N ASN A 11 -1.58 -24.06 33.65
CA ASN A 11 -0.33 -24.46 33.04
C ASN A 11 -0.04 -23.49 31.90
N ASN A 12 0.80 -22.52 32.22
CA ASN A 12 1.88 -21.99 31.40
C ASN A 12 1.74 -22.24 29.88
N ILE A 13 1.02 -21.34 29.21
CA ILE A 13 1.35 -21.02 27.83
C ILE A 13 1.82 -19.58 27.86
N LYS A 14 3.15 -19.39 27.85
CA LYS A 14 3.78 -18.14 27.40
C LYS A 14 3.36 -17.94 25.95
N ASN A 15 2.20 -17.32 25.77
CA ASN A 15 1.63 -16.99 24.50
C ASN A 15 2.43 -15.82 23.90
N ASN A 16 3.47 -16.16 23.13
CA ASN A 16 3.95 -15.31 22.05
C ASN A 16 2.85 -15.28 20.96
N ILE A 17 1.71 -14.66 21.27
CA ILE A 17 0.70 -14.36 20.26
C ILE A 17 1.31 -13.23 19.43
N LYS A 18 1.87 -13.59 18.26
CA LYS A 18 1.94 -12.63 17.17
C LYS A 18 0.49 -12.28 16.85
N THR A 19 0.02 -11.13 17.31
CA THR A 19 -1.26 -10.57 16.91
C THR A 19 -1.20 -10.32 15.41
N TYR A 20 -1.87 -11.16 14.63
CA TYR A 20 -2.07 -10.89 13.21
C TYR A 20 -3.24 -9.93 13.10
N GLU A 21 -2.97 -8.73 12.61
CA GLU A 21 -4.02 -7.80 12.22
C GLU A 21 -4.49 -8.22 10.82
N TYR A 22 -5.65 -8.88 10.76
CA TYR A 22 -6.33 -9.12 9.49
C TYR A 22 -6.66 -7.76 8.89
N ALA A 23 -6.25 -7.55 7.65
CA ALA A 23 -6.39 -6.24 7.04
C ALA A 23 -7.86 -5.91 6.73
N PHE A 24 -8.72 -6.92 6.51
CA PHE A 24 -10.11 -6.73 6.07
C PHE A 24 -11.02 -7.89 6.50
N ASP A 25 -12.31 -7.61 6.73
CA ASP A 25 -13.38 -8.61 6.74
C ASP A 25 -13.66 -9.03 5.29
N THR A 26 -13.61 -10.31 4.98
CA THR A 26 -13.70 -10.80 3.60
C THR A 26 -15.08 -11.32 3.19
N THR A 27 -16.08 -11.20 4.07
CA THR A 27 -17.34 -11.95 3.93
C THR A 27 -18.54 -11.14 3.44
N ASN A 28 -18.58 -9.81 3.67
CA ASN A 28 -19.71 -8.98 3.28
C ASN A 28 -19.26 -7.60 2.78
N ILE A 29 -19.75 -7.19 1.60
CA ILE A 29 -19.56 -5.83 1.07
C ILE A 29 -20.76 -4.97 1.50
N PRO A 30 -20.56 -3.87 2.24
CA PRO A 30 -21.65 -2.97 2.63
C PRO A 30 -22.40 -2.38 1.43
N GLU A 31 -23.71 -2.15 1.54
CA GLU A 31 -24.54 -1.59 0.45
C GLU A 31 -24.10 -0.19 0.01
N ASN A 32 -23.51 0.59 0.91
CA ASN A 32 -22.99 1.92 0.63
C ASN A 32 -21.58 1.92 0.02
N PHE A 33 -21.02 0.74 -0.26
CA PHE A 33 -19.72 0.59 -0.91
C PHE A 33 -19.88 0.25 -2.39
N ASP A 34 -18.88 0.63 -3.18
CA ASP A 34 -18.75 0.32 -4.61
C ASP A 34 -17.30 -0.05 -4.94
N LEU A 35 -17.12 -0.78 -6.04
CA LEU A 35 -15.82 -1.19 -6.53
C LEU A 35 -15.06 0.04 -7.05
N LYS A 36 -13.92 0.35 -6.45
CA LYS A 36 -13.03 1.46 -6.85
C LYS A 36 -11.88 1.00 -7.73
N TYR A 37 -11.28 -0.15 -7.41
CA TYR A 37 -10.20 -0.74 -8.20
C TYR A 37 -10.33 -2.25 -8.30
N GLU A 38 -9.91 -2.80 -9.44
CA GLU A 38 -9.76 -4.23 -9.66
C GLU A 38 -8.37 -4.51 -10.26
N PHE A 39 -7.65 -5.46 -9.67
CA PHE A 39 -6.37 -5.95 -10.19
C PHE A 39 -6.46 -7.45 -10.41
N LYS A 40 -6.45 -7.84 -11.68
CA LYS A 40 -6.45 -9.24 -12.06
C LYS A 40 -5.02 -9.79 -12.09
N ASN A 41 -4.86 -11.03 -11.63
CA ASN A 41 -3.61 -11.78 -11.66
C ASN A 41 -2.44 -11.13 -10.89
N ALA A 42 -2.71 -10.38 -9.83
CA ALA A 42 -1.68 -9.83 -8.94
C ALA A 42 -0.79 -10.96 -8.38
N ARG A 43 0.52 -10.72 -8.37
CA ARG A 43 1.49 -11.77 -8.06
C ARG A 43 1.67 -11.94 -6.56
N VAL A 44 1.66 -13.20 -6.12
CA VAL A 44 2.08 -13.60 -4.78
C VAL A 44 3.49 -14.17 -4.88
N ASN A 45 4.44 -13.47 -4.27
CA ASN A 45 5.86 -13.80 -4.27
C ASN A 45 6.25 -14.60 -3.03
N GLY A 46 7.34 -15.35 -3.15
CA GLY A 46 7.90 -16.15 -2.06
C GLY A 46 7.12 -17.45 -1.77
N VAL A 47 6.31 -17.91 -2.72
CA VAL A 47 5.57 -19.18 -2.65
C VAL A 47 6.52 -20.37 -2.48
N GLN A 48 7.65 -20.34 -3.19
CA GLN A 48 8.70 -21.37 -3.12
C GLN A 48 9.34 -21.51 -1.73
N TYR A 49 9.36 -20.43 -0.95
CA TYR A 49 9.89 -20.42 0.42
C TYR A 49 8.82 -20.80 1.43
N SER A 50 7.57 -20.44 1.18
CA SER A 50 6.45 -20.76 2.06
C SER A 50 5.99 -22.21 1.94
N LYS A 51 6.30 -22.88 0.80
CA LYS A 51 5.97 -24.29 0.50
C LYS A 51 4.56 -24.69 0.98
N PRO A 52 3.51 -23.95 0.59
CA PRO A 52 2.15 -24.24 1.05
C PRO A 52 1.70 -25.61 0.58
N ASP A 53 0.97 -26.33 1.43
CA ASP A 53 0.31 -27.58 1.06
C ASP A 53 -0.85 -27.28 0.11
N LYS A 54 -0.61 -27.48 -1.19
CA LYS A 54 -1.54 -27.12 -2.26
C LYS A 54 -2.84 -27.92 -2.24
N THR A 55 -2.84 -29.10 -1.62
CA THR A 55 -4.05 -29.94 -1.52
C THR A 55 -5.12 -29.32 -0.62
N LYS A 56 -4.71 -28.39 0.25
CA LYS A 56 -5.58 -27.65 1.19
C LYS A 56 -6.04 -26.30 0.66
N LEU A 57 -5.60 -25.92 -0.54
CA LEU A 57 -5.92 -24.64 -1.15
C LEU A 57 -7.18 -24.75 -2.00
N LYS A 58 -7.97 -23.67 -2.02
CA LYS A 58 -9.18 -23.55 -2.82
C LYS A 58 -9.10 -22.29 -3.67
N HIS A 59 -9.72 -22.30 -4.84
CA HIS A 59 -9.88 -21.11 -5.69
C HIS A 59 -10.92 -20.16 -5.08
N ASP A 60 -10.60 -19.62 -3.91
CA ASP A 60 -11.49 -18.89 -3.04
C ASP A 60 -10.77 -17.69 -2.42
N VAL A 61 -11.47 -16.95 -1.56
CA VAL A 61 -10.96 -15.84 -0.79
C VAL A 61 -9.66 -16.20 -0.06
N VAL A 62 -8.76 -15.23 -0.03
CA VAL A 62 -7.52 -15.26 0.75
C VAL A 62 -7.49 -14.06 1.68
N ASP A 63 -6.88 -14.25 2.84
CA ASP A 63 -6.68 -13.20 3.81
C ASP A 63 -5.42 -12.41 3.47
N LEU A 64 -5.54 -11.08 3.53
CA LEU A 64 -4.42 -10.16 3.50
C LEU A 64 -4.10 -9.73 4.92
N VAL A 65 -2.85 -9.90 5.34
CA VAL A 65 -2.40 -9.61 6.72
C VAL A 65 -1.20 -8.70 6.67
N PHE A 66 -1.26 -7.55 7.35
CA PHE A 66 -0.10 -6.66 7.45
C PHE A 66 0.97 -7.30 8.32
N GLU A 67 2.20 -7.27 7.85
CA GLU A 67 3.33 -7.82 8.59
C GLU A 67 4.53 -6.89 8.45
N LYS A 68 4.93 -6.27 9.56
CA LYS A 68 6.19 -5.53 9.62
C LYS A 68 7.35 -6.53 9.71
N ASN A 69 8.21 -6.56 8.70
CA ASN A 69 9.43 -7.36 8.73
C ASN A 69 10.66 -6.52 8.39
N LYS A 70 11.86 -7.09 8.57
CA LYS A 70 13.14 -6.40 8.40
C LYS A 70 13.46 -5.93 6.97
N PHE A 71 12.71 -6.40 5.97
CA PHE A 71 12.95 -6.09 4.56
C PHE A 71 11.89 -5.18 3.96
N ASP A 72 10.64 -5.26 4.45
CA ASP A 72 9.53 -4.45 3.98
C ASP A 72 8.58 -4.14 5.16
N LYS A 73 8.55 -2.86 5.54
CA LYS A 73 7.64 -2.34 6.57
C LYS A 73 6.17 -2.32 6.12
N TYR A 74 5.91 -2.39 4.82
CA TYR A 74 4.58 -2.41 4.22
C TYR A 74 4.22 -3.79 3.65
N ALA A 75 4.89 -4.86 4.09
CA ALA A 75 4.61 -6.19 3.59
C ALA A 75 3.17 -6.61 3.90
N VAL A 76 2.52 -7.16 2.87
CA VAL A 76 1.17 -7.74 2.95
C VAL A 76 1.32 -9.23 2.70
N LYS A 77 1.14 -10.01 3.77
CA LYS A 77 1.18 -11.47 3.72
C LYS A 77 -0.15 -11.99 3.19
N VAL A 78 -0.09 -13.02 2.34
CA VAL A 78 -1.27 -13.69 1.79
C VAL A 78 -1.43 -15.04 2.47
N ILE A 79 -2.61 -15.30 3.05
CA ILE A 79 -2.93 -16.51 3.80
C ILE A 79 -4.22 -17.11 3.26
N GLN A 80 -4.32 -18.45 3.24
CA GLN A 80 -5.60 -19.13 3.06
C GLN A 80 -5.70 -20.29 4.04
N ASN A 81 -6.80 -20.38 4.79
CA ASN A 81 -7.02 -21.46 5.78
C ASN A 81 -5.86 -21.60 6.77
N GLY A 82 -5.27 -20.48 7.22
CA GLY A 82 -4.09 -20.46 8.09
C GLY A 82 -2.75 -20.81 7.40
N ILE A 83 -2.76 -21.15 6.11
CA ILE A 83 -1.56 -21.48 5.33
C ILE A 83 -1.01 -20.20 4.69
N LYS A 84 0.24 -19.86 5.01
CA LYS A 84 0.95 -18.77 4.33
C LYS A 84 1.25 -19.16 2.89
N LEU A 85 0.72 -18.38 1.96
CA LEU A 85 0.98 -18.54 0.52
C LEU A 85 2.23 -17.77 0.10
N GLY A 86 2.42 -16.58 0.66
CA GLY A 86 3.53 -15.69 0.32
C GLY A 86 3.23 -14.25 0.70
N TYR A 87 3.70 -13.30 -0.11
CA TYR A 87 3.44 -11.87 0.05
C TYR A 87 3.01 -11.24 -1.27
N LEU A 88 2.23 -10.17 -1.21
CA LEU A 88 2.09 -9.27 -2.36
C LEU A 88 3.46 -8.74 -2.76
N ALA A 89 3.68 -8.57 -4.06
CA ALA A 89 4.92 -8.04 -4.58
C ALA A 89 5.22 -6.65 -3.99
N ARG A 90 6.48 -6.45 -3.56
CA ARG A 90 6.89 -5.27 -2.80
C ARG A 90 6.62 -3.95 -3.53
N TYR A 91 6.75 -3.94 -4.85
CA TYR A 91 6.73 -2.70 -5.64
C TYR A 91 5.51 -2.60 -6.55
N GLU A 92 4.43 -3.32 -6.24
CA GLU A 92 3.22 -3.29 -7.05
C GLU A 92 2.13 -2.40 -6.41
N HIS A 93 1.47 -1.63 -7.26
CA HIS A 93 0.36 -0.72 -6.92
C HIS A 93 -0.71 -1.35 -6.00
N PRO A 94 -1.14 -2.61 -6.17
CA PRO A 94 -2.12 -3.23 -5.27
C PRO A 94 -1.66 -3.26 -3.81
N LYS A 95 -0.37 -3.46 -3.52
CA LYS A 95 0.13 -3.48 -2.14
C LYS A 95 -0.10 -2.13 -1.45
N ILE A 96 0.14 -1.04 -2.17
CA ILE A 96 -0.01 0.32 -1.65
C ILE A 96 -1.48 0.65 -1.43
N LEU A 97 -2.33 0.30 -2.40
CA LEU A 97 -3.78 0.47 -2.26
C LEU A 97 -4.32 -0.33 -1.08
N THR A 98 -3.77 -1.51 -0.77
CA THR A 98 -4.16 -2.26 0.44
C THR A 98 -3.93 -1.44 1.72
N HIS A 99 -2.80 -0.74 1.84
CA HIS A 99 -2.55 0.16 2.99
C HIS A 99 -3.45 1.40 2.99
N ILE A 100 -3.72 1.97 1.81
CA ILE A 100 -4.61 3.14 1.68
C ILE A 100 -6.03 2.76 2.09
N PHE A 101 -6.59 1.69 1.53
CA PHE A 101 -7.95 1.26 1.84
C PHE A 101 -8.09 0.84 3.30
N HIS A 102 -7.08 0.22 3.91
CA HIS A 102 -7.11 -0.04 5.34
C HIS A 102 -7.18 1.24 6.18
N LYS A 103 -6.32 2.23 5.89
CA LYS A 103 -6.34 3.54 6.58
C LYS A 103 -7.69 4.24 6.42
N GLU A 104 -8.26 4.16 5.23
CA GLU A 104 -9.53 4.80 4.87
C GLU A 104 -10.78 4.04 5.35
N LYS A 105 -10.60 2.90 6.04
CA LYS A 105 -11.68 1.98 6.44
C LYS A 105 -12.49 1.46 5.25
N GLY A 106 -11.84 1.36 4.10
CA GLY A 106 -12.31 0.63 2.94
C GLY A 106 -12.18 -0.87 3.15
N LEU A 107 -12.57 -1.61 2.12
CA LEU A 107 -12.63 -3.06 2.09
C LEU A 107 -11.78 -3.59 0.93
N VAL A 108 -10.93 -4.59 1.18
CA VAL A 108 -10.16 -5.26 0.13
C VAL A 108 -10.42 -6.75 0.19
N ILE A 109 -10.92 -7.28 -0.92
CA ILE A 109 -11.18 -8.71 -1.10
C ILE A 109 -10.15 -9.24 -2.08
N ALA A 110 -9.47 -10.33 -1.73
CA ALA A 110 -8.56 -11.02 -2.62
C ALA A 110 -9.01 -12.47 -2.82
N LYS A 111 -8.93 -12.98 -4.05
CA LYS A 111 -9.33 -14.35 -4.42
C LYS A 111 -8.19 -15.09 -5.10
N LEU A 112 -7.91 -16.31 -4.64
CA LEU A 112 -6.91 -17.18 -5.24
C LEU A 112 -7.35 -17.64 -6.63
N LYS A 113 -6.62 -17.23 -7.66
CA LYS A 113 -6.96 -17.52 -9.04
C LYS A 113 -6.14 -18.64 -9.64
N ARG A 114 -4.82 -18.61 -9.46
CA ARG A 114 -3.92 -19.61 -10.05
C ARG A 114 -2.95 -20.13 -9.02
N ILE A 115 -2.83 -21.46 -8.98
CA ILE A 115 -1.88 -22.19 -8.15
C ILE A 115 -0.82 -22.79 -9.08
N ASN A 116 0.42 -22.28 -9.03
CA ASN A 116 1.56 -22.86 -9.73
C ASN A 116 2.66 -23.25 -8.71
N ILE A 117 3.66 -24.02 -9.15
CA ILE A 117 4.80 -24.46 -8.35
C ILE A 117 5.68 -23.29 -7.90
N LYS A 118 5.87 -22.29 -8.76
CA LYS A 118 6.75 -21.15 -8.46
C LYS A 118 6.01 -19.85 -8.16
N THR A 119 4.76 -19.74 -8.59
CA THR A 119 3.97 -18.51 -8.50
C THR A 119 2.54 -18.81 -8.07
N MET A 120 1.93 -17.88 -7.35
CA MET A 120 0.49 -17.84 -7.14
C MET A 120 -0.01 -16.49 -7.60
N ASN A 121 -1.21 -16.47 -8.16
CA ASN A 121 -1.83 -15.23 -8.60
C ASN A 121 -3.19 -15.10 -7.93
N ILE A 122 -3.50 -13.88 -7.51
CA ILE A 122 -4.77 -13.53 -6.90
C ILE A 122 -5.43 -12.39 -7.69
N ASP A 123 -6.76 -12.36 -7.72
CA ASP A 123 -7.50 -11.18 -8.14
C ASP A 123 -7.81 -10.36 -6.89
N ILE A 124 -7.57 -9.04 -6.91
CA ILE A 124 -7.76 -8.14 -5.77
C ILE A 124 -8.78 -7.07 -6.15
N PHE A 125 -9.77 -6.88 -5.29
CA PHE A 125 -10.90 -5.97 -5.45
C PHE A 125 -10.91 -4.98 -4.28
N PHE A 126 -10.97 -3.69 -4.59
CA PHE A 126 -10.93 -2.61 -3.62
C PHE A 126 -12.28 -1.91 -3.60
N TYR A 127 -12.98 -1.96 -2.47
CA TYR A 127 -14.28 -1.34 -2.25
C TYR A 127 -14.16 -0.24 -1.20
N ASP A 128 -14.82 0.89 -1.40
CA ASP A 128 -14.96 1.92 -0.37
C ASP A 128 -16.33 2.58 -0.52
N ASN A 129 -16.66 3.50 0.37
CA ASN A 129 -17.86 4.30 0.32
C ASN A 129 -18.04 4.99 -1.04
N LYS A 130 -19.26 4.92 -1.57
CA LYS A 130 -19.68 5.55 -2.83
C LYS A 130 -19.35 7.04 -2.93
N ASN A 131 -19.32 7.75 -1.80
CA ASN A 131 -19.05 9.19 -1.73
C ASN A 131 -17.56 9.55 -1.84
N LYS A 132 -16.65 8.56 -1.82
CA LYS A 132 -15.22 8.77 -2.06
C LYS A 132 -14.88 8.49 -3.52
N ILE A 133 -14.33 9.49 -4.20
CA ILE A 133 -13.87 9.36 -5.58
C ILE A 133 -12.35 9.29 -5.57
N TYR A 134 -11.81 8.16 -6.01
CA TYR A 134 -10.36 7.97 -6.15
C TYR A 134 -9.94 8.31 -7.57
N ASN A 135 -8.96 9.20 -7.70
CA ASN A 135 -8.41 9.60 -8.99
C ASN A 135 -6.90 9.33 -9.01
N ASN A 136 -6.40 8.85 -10.16
CA ASN A 136 -4.97 8.62 -10.37
C ASN A 136 -4.48 9.50 -11.52
N VAL A 137 -3.29 10.08 -11.36
CA VAL A 137 -2.60 10.83 -12.40
C VAL A 137 -1.17 10.34 -12.48
N GLU A 138 -0.78 9.83 -13.63
CA GLU A 138 0.62 9.56 -13.95
C GLU A 138 1.34 10.87 -14.25
N THR A 139 2.49 11.08 -13.64
CA THR A 139 3.30 12.29 -13.81
C THR A 139 4.78 11.97 -13.57
N LYS A 140 5.64 12.94 -13.82
CA LYS A 140 7.06 12.88 -13.45
C LYS A 140 7.35 13.78 -12.25
N LEU A 141 8.27 13.35 -11.42
CA LEU A 141 8.85 14.16 -10.37
C LEU A 141 9.75 15.23 -11.00
N THR A 142 9.56 16.48 -10.60
CA THR A 142 10.31 17.62 -11.12
C THR A 142 11.24 18.21 -10.06
N LYS A 143 12.20 19.04 -10.49
CA LYS A 143 13.16 19.73 -9.60
C LYS A 143 13.88 18.79 -8.62
N THR A 144 14.16 17.58 -9.08
CA THR A 144 14.88 16.56 -8.31
C THR A 144 16.32 16.95 -8.03
N THR A 145 16.91 17.85 -8.83
CA THR A 145 18.30 18.32 -8.68
C THR A 145 18.46 19.50 -7.71
N LYS A 146 17.35 20.03 -7.16
CA LYS A 146 17.41 21.12 -6.18
C LYS A 146 17.78 20.61 -4.78
N LYS A 147 18.14 21.55 -3.92
CA LYS A 147 18.18 21.32 -2.47
C LYS A 147 16.83 21.69 -1.85
N ASP A 148 16.50 21.06 -0.73
CA ASP A 148 15.36 21.46 0.09
C ASP A 148 15.67 22.73 0.91
N GLU A 149 14.73 23.12 1.76
CA GLU A 149 14.85 24.32 2.60
C GLU A 149 15.97 24.25 3.65
N PHE A 150 16.47 23.05 3.95
CA PHE A 150 17.58 22.80 4.87
C PHE A 150 18.92 22.59 4.14
N GLY A 151 18.94 22.70 2.81
CA GLY A 151 20.13 22.53 2.00
C GLY A 151 20.49 21.07 1.70
N ILE A 152 19.62 20.11 2.04
CA ILE A 152 19.78 18.69 1.75
C ILE A 152 19.47 18.47 0.26
N SER A 153 20.30 17.67 -0.40
CA SER A 153 20.12 17.39 -1.82
C SER A 153 18.92 16.46 -2.02
N ARG A 154 17.93 16.90 -2.80
CA ARG A 154 16.78 16.06 -3.16
C ARG A 154 17.20 14.82 -3.96
N GLN A 155 18.34 14.88 -4.65
CA GLN A 155 18.95 13.71 -5.31
C GLN A 155 19.37 12.62 -4.32
N GLN A 156 19.94 13.01 -3.17
CA GLN A 156 20.36 12.06 -2.13
C GLN A 156 19.14 11.38 -1.54
N SER A 157 18.08 12.13 -1.21
CA SER A 157 16.84 11.53 -0.72
C SER A 157 16.19 10.63 -1.77
N LEU A 158 16.17 11.04 -3.04
CA LEU A 158 15.63 10.24 -4.14
C LEU A 158 16.43 8.95 -4.39
N GLU A 159 17.74 8.94 -4.13
CA GLU A 159 18.61 7.76 -4.21
C GLU A 159 18.10 6.62 -3.29
N TYR A 160 17.57 6.96 -2.11
CA TYR A 160 17.10 5.97 -1.15
C TYR A 160 15.65 5.52 -1.36
N VAL A 161 14.90 6.18 -2.24
CA VAL A 161 13.55 5.74 -2.59
C VAL A 161 13.60 4.66 -3.67
N GLN A 162 12.73 3.66 -3.50
CA GLN A 162 12.56 2.52 -4.39
C GLN A 162 11.20 2.58 -5.08
N ASP A 163 11.05 1.88 -6.20
CA ASP A 163 9.75 1.71 -6.85
C ASP A 163 8.73 1.19 -5.84
N GLY A 164 7.48 1.63 -5.92
CA GLY A 164 6.43 1.23 -4.99
C GLY A 164 6.54 1.78 -3.56
N ASP A 165 7.54 2.62 -3.26
CA ASP A 165 7.55 3.36 -2.00
C ASP A 165 6.42 4.40 -1.99
N LYS A 166 5.73 4.45 -0.84
CA LYS A 166 4.69 5.44 -0.57
C LYS A 166 5.32 6.75 -0.12
N LEU A 167 4.99 7.82 -0.83
CA LEU A 167 5.42 9.19 -0.53
C LEU A 167 4.21 10.04 -0.14
N THR A 168 4.48 11.09 0.63
CA THR A 168 3.49 12.10 1.02
C THR A 168 3.73 13.40 0.27
N VAL A 169 2.76 14.32 0.30
CA VAL A 169 2.93 15.64 -0.28
C VAL A 169 2.70 16.74 0.75
N SER A 170 3.24 17.92 0.47
CA SER A 170 3.00 19.15 1.22
C SER A 170 2.95 20.32 0.25
N TYR A 171 1.91 21.14 0.28
CA TYR A 171 1.84 22.32 -0.60
C TYR A 171 2.81 23.42 -0.15
N ASN A 172 3.70 23.85 -1.05
CA ASN A 172 4.64 24.94 -0.80
C ASN A 172 4.14 26.23 -1.47
N PHE A 173 3.71 27.20 -0.66
CA PHE A 173 3.19 28.50 -1.12
C PHE A 173 4.21 29.37 -1.85
N LYS A 174 5.52 29.20 -1.59
CA LYS A 174 6.57 29.99 -2.26
C LYS A 174 6.78 29.53 -3.70
N THR A 175 6.72 28.22 -3.93
CA THR A 175 6.93 27.63 -5.27
C THR A 175 5.62 27.35 -6.01
N GLU A 176 4.48 27.43 -5.31
CA GLU A 176 3.13 27.12 -5.77
C GLU A 176 3.01 25.67 -6.28
N THR A 177 3.72 24.77 -5.63
CA THR A 177 3.83 23.36 -6.02
C THR A 177 3.72 22.47 -4.80
N TYR A 178 3.25 21.24 -5.01
CA TYR A 178 3.38 20.19 -4.01
C TYR A 178 4.80 19.65 -3.99
N GLU A 179 5.45 19.73 -2.83
CA GLU A 179 6.66 18.98 -2.55
C GLU A 179 6.31 17.53 -2.24
N VAL A 180 7.07 16.61 -2.82
CA VAL A 180 6.93 15.17 -2.57
C VAL A 180 7.97 14.76 -1.54
N LEU A 181 7.52 14.13 -0.47
CA LEU A 181 8.28 13.87 0.75
C LEU A 181 8.37 12.38 1.07
N THR A 182 9.53 11.94 1.55
CA THR A 182 9.74 10.62 2.14
C THR A 182 9.02 10.49 3.49
N GLU A 183 9.06 9.30 4.08
CA GLU A 183 8.53 9.08 5.44
C GLU A 183 9.24 9.94 6.51
N PHE A 184 10.50 10.32 6.26
CA PHE A 184 11.33 11.14 7.14
C PHE A 184 11.16 12.63 6.86
N LYS A 185 10.18 13.02 6.05
CA LYS A 185 9.89 14.40 5.64
C LYS A 185 10.99 15.06 4.83
N GLU A 186 11.87 14.28 4.23
CA GLU A 186 12.85 14.78 3.26
C GLU A 186 12.22 14.93 1.88
N SER A 187 12.51 16.04 1.21
CA SER A 187 11.98 16.29 -0.14
C SER A 187 12.76 15.50 -1.18
N VAL A 188 12.05 14.85 -2.09
CA VAL A 188 12.64 14.16 -3.25
C VAL A 188 12.44 14.93 -4.56
N GLY A 189 11.58 15.93 -4.54
CA GLY A 189 11.23 16.74 -5.70
C GLY A 189 9.85 17.37 -5.54
N GLU A 190 9.28 17.82 -6.66
CA GLU A 190 7.99 18.50 -6.71
C GLU A 190 7.10 17.93 -7.81
N LEU A 191 5.78 17.98 -7.59
CA LEU A 191 4.82 17.79 -8.67
C LEU A 191 4.89 18.97 -9.66
N THR A 192 4.42 18.76 -10.89
CA THR A 192 4.34 19.84 -11.88
C THR A 192 3.44 20.98 -11.39
N LYS A 193 3.71 22.23 -11.82
CA LYS A 193 2.86 23.38 -11.46
C LYS A 193 1.39 23.18 -11.87
N SER A 194 1.14 22.60 -13.05
CA SER A 194 -0.21 22.35 -13.54
C SER A 194 -0.97 21.35 -12.67
N LEU A 195 -0.36 20.22 -12.32
CA LEU A 195 -0.97 19.24 -11.42
C LEU A 195 -1.16 19.82 -10.01
N SER A 196 -0.16 20.55 -9.51
CA SER A 196 -0.24 21.17 -8.19
C SER A 196 -1.38 22.17 -8.08
N LYS A 197 -1.52 23.06 -9.09
CA LYS A 197 -2.64 23.99 -9.18
C LYS A 197 -3.99 23.26 -9.23
N LYS A 198 -4.08 22.17 -9.99
CA LYS A 198 -5.31 21.35 -10.07
C LYS A 198 -5.68 20.78 -8.69
N LEU A 199 -4.74 20.12 -8.02
CA LEU A 199 -4.97 19.51 -6.71
C LEU A 199 -5.34 20.55 -5.65
N TYR A 200 -4.62 21.68 -5.63
CA TYR A 200 -4.88 22.79 -4.71
C TYR A 200 -6.28 23.39 -4.93
N ASN A 201 -6.68 23.63 -6.18
CA ASN A 201 -8.00 24.18 -6.52
C ASN A 201 -9.16 23.24 -6.17
N LEU A 202 -8.90 21.93 -6.08
CA LEU A 202 -9.89 20.95 -5.64
C LEU A 202 -10.06 20.96 -4.10
N ASN A 203 -9.29 21.78 -3.37
CA ASN A 203 -9.29 21.87 -1.91
C ASN A 203 -9.13 20.50 -1.23
N ILE A 204 -8.33 19.62 -1.83
CA ILE A 204 -8.08 18.29 -1.29
C ILE A 204 -7.07 18.42 -0.14
N PRO A 205 -7.36 17.90 1.06
CA PRO A 205 -6.37 17.85 2.13
C PRO A 205 -5.12 17.08 1.68
N ASP A 206 -3.93 17.57 2.02
CA ASP A 206 -2.67 16.91 1.66
C ASP A 206 -2.60 15.45 2.15
N SER A 207 -3.31 15.12 3.24
CA SER A 207 -3.43 13.76 3.78
C SER A 207 -4.20 12.78 2.89
N ASP A 208 -4.99 13.30 1.95
CA ASP A 208 -5.80 12.57 0.97
C ASP A 208 -5.12 12.50 -0.40
N ILE A 209 -3.87 13.00 -0.52
CA ILE A 209 -3.02 12.89 -1.70
C ILE A 209 -1.87 11.93 -1.39
N PHE A 210 -1.71 10.92 -2.25
CA PHE A 210 -0.70 9.88 -2.11
C PHE A 210 0.13 9.81 -3.38
N CYS A 211 1.45 9.62 -3.23
CA CYS A 211 2.34 9.42 -4.35
C CYS A 211 3.01 8.05 -4.25
N CYS A 212 3.15 7.38 -5.39
CA CYS A 212 3.89 6.14 -5.55
C CYS A 212 4.93 6.33 -6.65
N ILE A 213 6.18 5.97 -6.40
CA ILE A 213 7.16 5.83 -7.49
C ILE A 213 6.78 4.62 -8.33
N THR A 214 6.61 4.79 -9.63
CA THR A 214 6.34 3.67 -10.56
C THR A 214 7.57 3.24 -11.33
N ASN A 215 8.51 4.16 -11.52
CA ASN A 215 9.76 3.91 -12.21
C ASN A 215 10.76 4.97 -11.79
N LYS A 216 11.86 4.54 -11.17
CA LYS A 216 13.03 5.38 -10.97
C LYS A 216 14.07 5.06 -12.04
N SER A 217 14.49 6.08 -12.78
CA SER A 217 15.49 5.95 -13.82
C SER A 217 16.74 6.77 -13.49
N ASP A 218 17.89 6.17 -13.77
CA ASP A 218 19.19 6.78 -13.58
C ASP A 218 19.74 7.15 -14.96
N LYS A 219 20.14 8.41 -15.17
CA LYS A 219 20.94 8.75 -16.34
C LYS A 219 22.38 8.31 -16.07
N GLU A 220 22.79 7.19 -16.69
CA GLU A 220 24.01 6.42 -16.42
C GLU A 220 25.32 7.22 -16.35
N ASP A 221 25.37 8.46 -16.85
CA ASP A 221 26.59 9.29 -16.81
C ASP A 221 26.54 10.51 -15.86
N SER A 222 25.42 10.78 -15.18
CA SER A 222 25.22 12.07 -14.48
C SER A 222 24.91 12.00 -12.99
N LYS A 223 24.67 10.80 -12.43
CA LYS A 223 24.10 10.63 -11.07
C LYS A 223 22.80 11.44 -10.86
N ILE A 224 22.09 11.75 -11.95
CA ILE A 224 20.78 12.42 -11.88
C ILE A 224 19.70 11.35 -11.90
N TYR A 225 19.03 11.23 -10.77
CA TYR A 225 17.85 10.43 -10.54
C TYR A 225 16.60 11.20 -10.98
N THR A 226 15.76 10.53 -11.77
CA THR A 226 14.39 10.95 -12.09
C THR A 226 13.41 9.85 -11.73
N ALA A 227 12.17 10.23 -11.41
CA ALA A 227 11.13 9.27 -11.06
C ALA A 227 9.81 9.61 -11.74
N ASP A 228 9.16 8.59 -12.28
CA ASP A 228 7.76 8.61 -12.65
C ASP A 228 6.93 8.28 -11.39
N LEU A 229 5.77 8.91 -11.29
CA LEU A 229 4.87 8.85 -10.15
C LEU A 229 3.46 8.51 -10.62
N ILE A 230 2.75 7.72 -9.82
CA ILE A 230 1.30 7.77 -9.76
C ILE A 230 0.93 8.65 -8.57
N VAL A 231 0.20 9.73 -8.82
CA VAL A 231 -0.44 10.56 -7.81
C VAL A 231 -1.89 10.14 -7.69
N SER A 232 -2.24 9.52 -6.56
CA SER A 232 -3.60 9.14 -6.21
C SER A 232 -4.19 10.17 -5.25
N TYR A 233 -5.43 10.60 -5.46
CA TYR A 233 -6.10 11.50 -4.53
C TYR A 233 -7.58 11.15 -4.35
N ILE A 234 -8.10 11.45 -3.17
CA ILE A 234 -9.48 11.18 -2.78
C ILE A 234 -10.26 12.49 -2.76
N ILE A 235 -11.33 12.57 -3.53
CA ILE A 235 -12.35 13.62 -3.39
C ILE A 235 -13.46 13.04 -2.53
N ARG A 236 -13.78 13.72 -1.42
CA ARG A 236 -14.89 13.34 -0.53
C ARG A 236 -16.05 14.28 -0.82
N ASN A 237 -17.12 13.75 -1.40
CA ASN A 237 -18.35 14.53 -1.55
C ASN A 237 -18.96 14.68 -0.14
N GLN A 238 -18.94 15.91 0.38
CA GLN A 238 -19.68 16.23 1.60
C GLN A 238 -21.17 16.20 1.26
N HIS A 239 -21.90 15.31 1.92
CA HIS A 239 -23.36 15.40 2.05
C HIS A 239 -23.68 16.09 3.36
#